data_AF-A0A920U2E1-F1
#
_entry.id   AF-A0A920U2E1-F1
#
_cell.length_a   1.000
_cell.length_b   1.000
_cell.length_c   1.000
_cell.angle_alpha   90.00
_cell.angle_beta   90.00
_cell.angle_gamma   90.00
#
_symmetry.space_group_name_H-M   'P 1'
#
loop_
_entity.id
_entity.type
_entity.pdbx_description
1 polymer ?
#
loop_
_entity_poly.entity_id
_entity_poly.type
_entity_poly.pdbx_seq_one_letter_code
_entity_poly.pdbx_strand_id
1 'polypeptide(L)'
;MIKAAAAAQLDCVHPDNPKVSGVTIAVMSGPATQPGATLKNAAVVSTGQLDWDRPQTWTAALDRSPCGTGTSAKMATLYAKGKLGLNEDFHHEGILGTVFTGRLIRETRIGDYTAVVPTISGQAWVTGMAQYVVEPDDPFPEGFTMGDIWGGTID
;
A
#
# COMPACT_ATOMS: atom_id res chain seq x y z
N MET A 1 7.18 -6.63 -11.45
CA MET A 1 8.56 -6.51 -10.91
C MET A 1 9.06 -5.09 -10.61
N ILE A 2 8.22 -4.04 -10.65
CA ILE A 2 8.65 -2.64 -10.40
C ILE A 2 9.27 -2.44 -9.00
N LYS A 3 8.62 -2.99 -7.96
CA LYS A 3 9.07 -2.85 -6.56
C LYS A 3 10.48 -3.42 -6.34
N ALA A 4 10.75 -4.62 -6.87
CA ALA A 4 12.06 -5.27 -6.75
C ALA A 4 13.15 -4.46 -7.46
N ALA A 5 12.87 -3.97 -8.68
CA ALA A 5 13.78 -3.11 -9.40
C ALA A 5 14.08 -1.80 -8.65
N ALA A 6 13.06 -1.17 -8.04
CA ALA A 6 13.23 0.04 -7.25
C ALA A 6 14.06 -0.21 -5.99
N ALA A 7 13.79 -1.29 -5.25
CA ALA A 7 14.55 -1.64 -4.05
C ALA A 7 16.03 -1.94 -4.34
N ALA A 8 16.35 -2.48 -5.52
CA ALA A 8 17.73 -2.75 -5.92
C ALA A 8 18.50 -1.49 -6.36
N GLN A 9 17.80 -0.43 -6.77
CA GLN A 9 18.40 0.77 -7.37
C GLN A 9 18.32 2.01 -6.49
N LEU A 10 17.42 2.02 -5.50
CA LEU A 10 17.14 3.17 -4.65
C LEU A 10 17.42 2.83 -3.19
N ASP A 11 18.32 3.59 -2.58
CA ASP A 11 18.56 3.53 -1.15
C ASP A 11 17.54 4.41 -0.41
N CYS A 12 16.39 3.83 -0.11
CA CYS A 12 15.33 4.51 0.63
C CYS A 12 15.41 4.13 2.11
N VAL A 13 15.91 5.04 2.96
CA VAL A 13 15.94 4.88 4.41
C VAL A 13 15.26 6.07 5.06
N HIS A 14 14.34 5.82 6.00
CA HIS A 14 13.70 6.90 6.73
C HIS A 14 14.73 7.64 7.60
N PRO A 15 14.85 8.97 7.49
CA PRO A 15 15.93 9.75 8.11
C PRO A 15 15.99 9.61 9.64
N ASP A 16 14.84 9.58 10.32
CA ASP A 16 14.78 9.48 11.78
C ASP A 16 14.55 8.03 12.29
N ASN A 17 14.37 7.06 11.38
CA ASN A 17 14.07 5.68 11.77
C ASN A 17 14.65 4.67 10.77
N PRO A 18 15.90 4.23 10.97
CA PRO A 18 16.59 3.31 10.06
C PRO A 18 15.89 1.96 9.88
N LYS A 19 14.97 1.58 10.78
CA LYS A 19 14.18 0.33 10.66
C LYS A 19 13.11 0.41 9.57
N VAL A 20 12.76 1.62 9.12
CA VAL A 20 11.86 1.84 7.98
C VAL A 20 12.73 2.10 6.75
N SER A 21 13.08 1.02 6.06
CA SER A 21 13.94 1.05 4.89
C SER A 21 13.39 0.20 3.75
N GLY A 22 13.82 0.52 2.53
CA GLY A 22 13.41 -0.13 1.30
C GLY A 22 12.02 0.28 0.80
N VAL A 23 11.68 -0.20 -0.39
CA VAL A 23 10.39 0.03 -1.05
C VAL A 23 9.48 -1.17 -0.83
N THR A 24 8.48 -1.04 0.04
CA THR A 24 7.65 -2.17 0.51
C THR A 24 6.29 -2.31 -0.16
N ILE A 25 5.76 -1.21 -0.74
CA ILE A 25 4.45 -1.14 -1.39
C ILE A 25 4.60 -0.43 -2.73
N ALA A 26 3.95 -0.95 -3.77
CA ALA A 26 3.84 -0.27 -5.06
C ALA A 26 2.41 0.23 -5.25
N VAL A 27 2.25 1.53 -5.53
CA VAL A 27 0.94 2.15 -5.78
C VAL A 27 0.88 2.62 -7.22
N MET A 28 0.08 1.94 -8.04
CA MET A 28 -0.18 2.35 -9.42
C MET A 28 -1.34 3.34 -9.41
N SER A 29 -1.21 4.47 -10.09
CA SER A 29 -2.25 5.51 -10.16
C SER A 29 -2.71 5.73 -11.58
N GLY A 30 -3.99 6.07 -11.73
CA GLY A 30 -4.60 6.43 -13.00
C GLY A 30 -5.74 7.45 -12.83
N PRO A 31 -6.39 7.83 -13.94
CA PRO A 31 -7.57 8.68 -13.90
C PRO A 31 -8.66 8.06 -13.01
N ALA A 32 -9.36 8.92 -12.27
CA ALA A 32 -10.52 8.49 -11.48
C ALA A 32 -11.66 8.01 -12.38
N THR A 33 -12.44 7.06 -11.88
CA THR A 33 -13.67 6.59 -12.52
C THR A 33 -14.92 6.99 -11.74
N GLN A 34 -14.79 7.31 -10.45
CA GLN A 34 -15.90 7.79 -9.65
C GLN A 34 -16.11 9.30 -9.79
N PRO A 35 -17.36 9.79 -9.87
CA PRO A 35 -17.66 11.21 -9.81
C PRO A 35 -17.08 11.85 -8.54
N GLY A 36 -16.35 12.96 -8.70
CA GLY A 36 -15.75 13.70 -7.59
C GLY A 36 -14.46 13.10 -7.02
N ALA A 37 -14.02 11.91 -7.46
CA ALA A 37 -12.70 11.41 -7.12
C ALA A 37 -11.60 12.12 -7.92
N THR A 38 -10.48 12.44 -7.25
CA THR A 38 -9.34 13.14 -7.85
C THR A 38 -8.48 12.19 -8.66
N LEU A 39 -8.17 11.01 -8.12
CA LEU A 39 -7.36 9.96 -8.76
C LEU A 39 -7.83 8.58 -8.31
N LYS A 40 -7.55 7.57 -9.13
CA LYS A 40 -7.70 6.16 -8.77
C LYS A 40 -6.34 5.51 -8.54
N ASN A 41 -6.30 4.52 -7.66
CA ASN A 41 -5.12 3.70 -7.47
C ASN A 41 -5.41 2.21 -7.26
N ALA A 42 -4.34 1.44 -7.45
CA ALA A 42 -4.23 0.05 -7.02
C ALA A 42 -2.92 -0.11 -6.25
N ALA A 43 -3.01 -0.46 -4.97
CA ALA A 43 -1.84 -0.69 -4.12
C ALA A 43 -1.55 -2.19 -4.01
N VAL A 44 -0.29 -2.56 -4.26
CA VAL A 44 0.21 -3.93 -4.18
C VAL A 44 1.13 -4.03 -2.96
N VAL A 45 0.72 -4.86 -2.00
CA VAL A 45 1.40 -5.10 -0.73
C VAL A 45 2.16 -6.43 -0.80
N SER A 46 3.41 -6.40 -0.36
CA SER A 46 4.28 -7.58 -0.33
C SER A 46 3.75 -8.66 0.61
N THR A 47 3.65 -9.90 0.15
CA THR A 47 3.22 -11.06 0.96
C THR A 47 4.36 -12.03 1.29
N GLY A 48 5.59 -11.69 0.89
CA GLY A 48 6.77 -12.52 1.12
C GLY A 48 8.02 -11.92 0.47
N GLN A 49 9.12 -12.67 0.54
CA GLN A 49 10.35 -12.36 -0.18
C GLN A 49 10.26 -12.87 -1.61
N LEU A 50 10.76 -12.06 -2.54
CA LEU A 50 10.81 -12.41 -3.95
C LEU A 50 12.09 -13.19 -4.22
N ASP A 51 11.95 -14.33 -4.89
CA ASP A 51 13.04 -15.17 -5.37
C ASP A 51 12.90 -15.34 -6.88
N TRP A 52 13.92 -14.90 -7.64
CA TRP A 52 13.90 -14.92 -9.10
C TRP A 52 13.94 -16.33 -9.69
N ASP A 53 14.40 -17.32 -8.94
CA ASP A 53 14.45 -18.71 -9.38
C ASP A 53 13.16 -19.47 -9.03
N ARG A 54 12.24 -18.81 -8.30
CA ARG A 54 11.00 -19.41 -7.78
C ARG A 54 9.77 -18.54 -8.12
N PRO A 55 9.16 -18.72 -9.30
CA PRO A 55 8.01 -17.93 -9.75
C PRO A 55 6.81 -17.89 -8.80
N GLN A 56 6.61 -18.94 -7.99
CA GLN A 56 5.57 -18.99 -6.96
C GLN A 56 5.72 -17.90 -5.88
N THR A 57 6.90 -17.29 -5.76
CA THR A 57 7.16 -16.17 -4.85
C THR A 57 6.83 -14.81 -5.46
N TRP A 58 6.50 -14.75 -6.76
CA TRP A 58 6.17 -13.51 -7.48
C TRP A 58 4.72 -13.09 -7.25
N THR A 59 4.22 -13.32 -6.04
CA THR A 59 2.87 -13.02 -5.61
C THR A 59 2.87 -11.81 -4.69
N ALA A 60 1.70 -11.19 -4.57
CA ALA A 60 1.47 -10.06 -3.68
C ALA A 60 -0.02 -9.94 -3.38
N ALA A 61 -0.36 -9.23 -2.32
CA ALA A 61 -1.73 -8.89 -1.98
C ALA A 61 -2.12 -7.58 -2.66
N LEU A 62 -3.29 -7.55 -3.30
CA LEU A 62 -3.90 -6.31 -3.75
C LEU A 62 -4.71 -5.70 -2.60
N ASP A 63 -4.45 -4.43 -2.27
CA ASP A 63 -5.29 -3.67 -1.35
C ASP A 63 -6.63 -3.38 -2.03
N ARG A 64 -7.72 -3.75 -1.37
CA ARG A 64 -9.09 -3.51 -1.87
C ARG A 64 -9.54 -2.08 -1.59
N SER A 65 -8.93 -1.44 -0.59
CA SER A 65 -9.16 -0.05 -0.23
C SER A 65 -8.31 0.89 -1.10
N PRO A 66 -8.53 2.22 -1.02
CA PRO A 66 -7.64 3.20 -1.64
C PRO A 66 -6.22 3.25 -1.03
N CYS A 67 -5.92 2.42 -0.02
CA CYS A 67 -4.67 2.38 0.74
C CYS A 67 -4.39 3.69 1.50
N GLY A 68 -4.58 3.71 2.82
CA GLY A 68 -4.42 4.92 3.63
C GLY A 68 -3.00 5.52 3.56
N THR A 69 -1.97 4.69 3.76
CA THR A 69 -0.57 5.12 3.66
C THR A 69 -0.19 5.49 2.22
N GLY A 70 -0.70 4.76 1.23
CA GLY A 70 -0.53 5.11 -0.19
C GLY A 70 -1.17 6.45 -0.56
N THR A 71 -2.33 6.77 0.03
CA THR A 71 -3.02 8.05 -0.11
C THR A 71 -2.19 9.18 0.50
N SER A 72 -1.67 8.99 1.71
CA SER A 72 -0.75 9.95 2.34
C SER A 72 0.49 10.21 1.49
N ALA A 73 1.14 9.17 0.98
CA ALA A 73 2.32 9.30 0.11
C ALA A 73 2.00 10.01 -1.21
N LYS A 74 0.83 9.73 -1.80
CA LYS A 74 0.35 10.43 -3.00
C LYS A 74 0.13 11.92 -2.74
N MET A 75 -0.55 12.27 -1.66
CA MET A 75 -0.78 13.67 -1.29
C MET A 75 0.54 14.40 -1.05
N ALA A 76 1.49 13.81 -0.32
CA ALA A 76 2.82 14.40 -0.11
C ALA A 76 3.56 14.63 -1.44
N THR A 77 3.46 13.68 -2.38
CA THR A 77 4.06 13.83 -3.72
C THR A 77 3.39 14.95 -4.54
N LEU A 78 2.07 15.09 -4.45
CA LEU A 78 1.33 16.16 -5.14
C LEU A 78 1.64 17.53 -4.53
N TYR A 79 1.71 17.62 -3.20
CA TYR A 79 2.08 18.83 -2.48
C TYR A 79 3.48 19.32 -2.85
N ALA A 80 4.48 18.42 -2.83
CA ALA A 80 5.84 18.73 -3.25
C ALA A 80 5.93 19.21 -4.71
N LYS A 81 4.94 18.86 -5.55
CA LYS A 81 4.82 19.30 -6.95
C LYS A 81 3.93 20.53 -7.13
N GLY A 82 3.42 21.14 -6.06
CA GLY A 82 2.50 22.27 -6.11
C GLY A 82 1.12 21.95 -6.70
N LYS A 83 0.71 20.67 -6.67
CA LYS A 83 -0.55 20.17 -7.27
C LYS A 83 -1.66 19.88 -6.26
N LEU A 84 -1.38 20.03 -4.98
CA LEU A 84 -2.34 19.87 -3.89
C LEU A 84 -1.94 20.85 -2.79
N GLY A 85 -2.87 21.68 -2.32
CA GLY A 85 -2.65 22.63 -1.24
C GLY A 85 -2.81 22.03 0.16
N LEU A 86 -2.48 22.83 1.18
CA LEU A 86 -2.94 22.55 2.53
C LEU A 86 -4.44 22.78 2.62
N ASN A 87 -5.11 22.01 3.47
CA ASN A 87 -6.55 22.06 3.73
C ASN A 87 -7.44 21.80 2.49
N GLU A 88 -6.87 21.27 1.42
CA GLU A 88 -7.59 20.82 0.23
C GLU A 88 -7.96 19.34 0.35
N ASP A 89 -9.20 18.99 0.02
CA ASP A 89 -9.66 17.61 0.01
C ASP A 89 -9.16 16.86 -1.21
N PHE A 90 -8.57 15.71 -0.95
CA PHE A 90 -8.11 14.76 -1.95
C PHE A 90 -8.93 13.49 -1.86
N HIS A 91 -9.83 13.29 -2.83
CA HIS A 91 -10.69 12.11 -2.90
C HIS A 91 -9.98 11.01 -3.68
N HIS A 92 -9.44 10.01 -2.97
CA HIS A 92 -8.65 8.95 -3.57
C HIS A 92 -9.48 7.68 -3.73
N GLU A 93 -9.70 7.29 -4.98
CA GLU A 93 -10.45 6.09 -5.34
C GLU A 93 -9.54 4.85 -5.31
N GLY A 94 -10.02 3.76 -4.70
CA GLY A 94 -9.38 2.45 -4.72
C GLY A 94 -9.82 1.60 -5.92
N ILE A 95 -9.21 0.43 -6.08
CA ILE A 95 -9.46 -0.41 -7.27
C ILE A 95 -10.93 -0.85 -7.39
N LEU A 96 -11.60 -1.05 -6.26
CA LEU A 96 -13.02 -1.43 -6.20
C LEU A 96 -13.99 -0.23 -6.27
N GLY A 97 -13.49 1.00 -6.45
CA GLY A 97 -14.31 2.21 -6.54
C GLY A 97 -14.73 2.79 -5.19
N THR A 98 -14.23 2.27 -4.07
CA THR A 98 -14.36 2.92 -2.75
C THR A 98 -13.48 4.17 -2.69
N VAL A 99 -13.83 5.14 -1.85
CA VAL A 99 -13.13 6.43 -1.78
C VAL A 99 -12.73 6.74 -0.35
N PHE A 100 -11.47 7.19 -0.18
CA PHE A 100 -11.00 7.86 1.02
C PHE A 100 -10.91 9.36 0.76
N THR A 101 -11.20 10.15 1.78
CA THR A 101 -10.92 11.60 1.77
C THR A 101 -9.65 11.85 2.55
N GLY A 102 -8.61 12.28 1.84
CA GLY A 102 -7.36 12.76 2.43
C GLY A 102 -7.32 14.28 2.50
N ARG A 103 -6.61 14.82 3.49
CA ARG A 103 -6.33 16.26 3.58
C ARG A 103 -4.97 16.48 4.22
N LEU A 104 -4.17 17.41 3.70
CA LEU A 104 -2.91 17.83 4.34
C LEU A 104 -3.20 19.01 5.27
N ILE A 105 -2.99 18.83 6.57
CA ILE A 105 -3.41 19.82 7.57
C ILE A 105 -2.30 20.82 7.93
N ARG A 106 -1.03 20.46 7.75
CA ARG A 106 0.12 21.35 7.95
C ARG A 106 1.40 20.79 7.33
N GLU A 107 2.36 21.67 7.12
CA GLU A 107 3.76 21.31 6.87
C GLU A 107 4.48 20.99 8.19
N THR A 108 5.55 20.22 8.10
CA THR A 108 6.49 19.89 9.18
C THR A 108 7.86 19.58 8.58
N ARG A 109 8.85 19.28 9.42
CA ARG A 109 10.14 18.74 8.97
C ARG A 109 10.42 17.39 9.61
N ILE A 110 11.10 16.51 8.87
CA ILE A 110 11.62 15.21 9.32
C ILE A 110 13.04 15.10 8.74
N GLY A 111 14.05 15.03 9.60
CA GLY A 111 15.44 15.29 9.20
C GLY A 111 15.55 16.58 8.36
N ASP A 112 16.24 16.48 7.21
CA ASP A 112 16.42 17.61 6.29
C ASP A 112 15.21 17.86 5.37
N TYR A 113 14.21 16.97 5.36
CA TYR A 113 13.10 17.02 4.41
C TYR A 113 11.94 17.86 4.91
N THR A 114 11.36 18.66 4.01
CA THR A 114 10.00 19.16 4.16
C THR A 114 9.02 17.99 4.09
N ALA A 115 8.14 17.91 5.08
CA ALA A 115 7.14 16.87 5.22
C ALA A 115 5.76 17.49 5.45
N VAL A 116 4.72 16.68 5.33
CA VAL A 116 3.33 17.11 5.55
C VAL A 116 2.63 16.16 6.50
N VAL A 117 1.65 16.69 7.23
CA VAL A 117 0.80 15.89 8.11
C VAL A 117 -0.52 15.60 7.41
N PRO A 118 -0.77 14.35 7.00
CA PRO A 118 -2.03 13.96 6.37
C PRO A 118 -3.07 13.54 7.41
N THR A 119 -4.34 13.79 7.11
CA THR A 119 -5.50 13.11 7.70
C THR A 119 -6.14 12.25 6.62
N ILE A 120 -6.64 11.06 7.00
CA ILE A 120 -7.36 10.16 6.12
C ILE A 120 -8.70 9.84 6.78
N SER A 121 -9.78 9.97 6.02
CA SER A 121 -11.12 9.57 6.42
C SER A 121 -11.64 8.47 5.49
N GLY A 122 -12.28 7.48 6.09
CA GLY A 122 -12.88 6.34 5.41
C GLY A 122 -13.95 5.71 6.31
N GLN A 123 -14.52 4.60 5.85
CA GLN A 123 -15.55 3.87 6.58
C GLN A 123 -15.18 2.39 6.69
N ALA A 124 -15.53 1.80 7.82
CA ALA A 124 -15.41 0.37 8.08
C ALA A 124 -16.73 -0.16 8.65
N TRP A 125 -16.95 -1.46 8.51
CA TRP A 125 -18.14 -2.15 9.00
C TRP A 125 -17.72 -3.36 9.82
N VAL A 126 -18.48 -3.67 10.87
CA VAL A 126 -18.34 -4.93 11.59
C VAL A 126 -18.83 -6.05 10.68
N THR A 127 -17.94 -6.98 10.32
CA THR A 127 -18.26 -8.11 9.43
C THR A 127 -18.50 -9.42 10.17
N GLY A 128 -18.07 -9.51 11.42
CA GLY A 128 -18.25 -10.69 12.26
C GLY A 128 -17.50 -10.60 13.57
N MET A 129 -17.75 -11.58 14.44
CA MET A 129 -16.98 -11.85 15.65
C MET A 129 -16.52 -13.31 15.58
N ALA A 130 -15.23 -13.56 15.83
CA ALA A 130 -14.64 -14.88 15.69
C ALA A 130 -13.75 -15.22 16.90
N GLN A 131 -13.73 -16.50 17.28
CA GLN A 131 -12.79 -17.08 18.22
C GLN A 131 -11.90 -18.06 17.46
N TYR A 132 -10.61 -17.76 17.37
CA TYR A 132 -9.60 -18.62 16.75
C TYR A 132 -8.91 -19.44 17.85
N VAL A 133 -8.70 -20.73 17.60
CA VAL A 133 -8.08 -21.69 18.53
C VAL A 133 -7.03 -22.49 17.75
N VAL A 134 -5.87 -22.72 18.35
CA VAL A 134 -4.80 -23.57 17.81
C VAL A 134 -4.59 -24.71 18.81
N GLU A 135 -4.84 -25.94 18.37
CA GLU A 135 -4.67 -27.13 19.21
C GLU A 135 -3.20 -27.58 19.22
N PRO A 136 -2.70 -28.18 20.32
CA PRO A 136 -1.32 -28.63 20.42
C PRO A 136 -0.91 -29.70 19.39
N ASP A 137 -1.88 -30.48 18.89
CA ASP A 137 -1.68 -31.55 17.90
C ASP A 137 -2.11 -31.15 16.47
N ASP A 138 -2.42 -29.87 16.23
CA ASP A 138 -2.67 -29.35 14.88
C ASP A 138 -1.42 -29.56 14.02
N PRO A 139 -1.51 -30.25 12.86
CA PRO A 139 -0.38 -30.41 11.95
C PRO A 139 0.02 -29.12 11.23
N PHE A 140 -0.81 -28.06 11.26
CA PHE A 140 -0.58 -26.78 10.56
C PHE A 140 -0.86 -25.54 11.44
N PRO A 141 -0.26 -25.43 12.65
CA PRO A 141 -0.61 -24.40 13.62
C PRO A 141 -0.22 -22.98 13.20
N GLU A 142 0.72 -22.86 12.25
CA GLU A 142 1.18 -21.58 11.66
C GLU A 142 0.45 -21.24 10.34
N GLY A 143 -0.50 -22.09 9.93
CA GLY A 143 -1.12 -22.03 8.61
C GLY A 143 -0.18 -22.44 7.49
N PHE A 144 -0.67 -22.35 6.26
CA PHE A 144 0.10 -22.60 5.04
C PHE A 144 -0.47 -21.76 3.90
N THR A 145 0.31 -21.59 2.84
CA THR A 145 -0.15 -20.97 1.59
C THR A 145 0.01 -21.96 0.45
N MET A 146 -1.01 -22.08 -0.40
CA MET A 146 -0.89 -22.79 -1.67
C MET A 146 -0.60 -21.79 -2.79
N GLY A 147 0.31 -22.16 -3.69
CA GLY A 147 0.55 -21.39 -4.91
C GLY A 147 -0.67 -21.40 -5.83
N ASP A 148 -0.70 -20.47 -6.79
CA ASP A 148 -1.74 -20.45 -7.81
C ASP A 148 -1.60 -21.67 -8.73
N ILE A 149 -2.67 -22.48 -8.82
CA ILE A 149 -2.72 -23.69 -9.66
C ILE A 149 -2.89 -23.38 -11.16
N TRP A 150 -3.14 -22.11 -11.51
CA TRP A 150 -3.42 -21.67 -12.88
C TRP A 150 -2.24 -20.97 -13.57
N GLY A 151 -1.11 -20.82 -12.87
CA GLY A 151 0.08 -20.09 -13.33
C GLY A 151 1.15 -20.93 -14.04
N GLY A 152 0.79 -21.67 -15.10
CA GLY A 152 1.74 -22.19 -16.10
C GLY A 152 2.39 -23.57 -15.84
N THR A 153 2.65 -24.28 -16.95
CA THR A 153 3.20 -25.64 -17.05
C THR A 153 4.55 -25.80 -16.36
N ILE A 154 4.69 -26.92 -15.64
CA ILE A 154 5.98 -27.51 -15.30
C ILE A 154 6.57 -28.03 -16.61
N ASP A 155 7.64 -27.41 -17.09
CA ASP A 155 8.63 -28.09 -17.94
C ASP A 155 9.69 -28.74 -17.03
#